data_AF-A0A7G8UNF5-F1
#
_entry.id   AF-A0A7G8UNF5-F1
#
_cell.length_a   1.000
_cell.length_b   1.000
_cell.length_c   1.000
_cell.angle_alpha   90.00
_cell.angle_beta   90.00
_cell.angle_gamma   90.00
#
_symmetry.space_group_name_H-M   'P 1'
#
loop_
_entity.id
_entity.type
_entity.pdbx_description
1 polymer ?
#
loop_
_entity_poly.entity_id
_entity_poly.type
_entity_poly.pdbx_seq_one_letter_code
_entity_poly.pdbx_strand_id
1 'polypeptide(L)'
;MRGIAILFFFLLLGTILEKLAGVPLPGNVIGLLLLFLSLALGWVKLESVENVSLWLLKNMMLFFAPLIVGAMVFFPLFQKEWSALVMSLLFGTLSVVLATALTAKFWPERRKKE
;
A
#
# COMPACT_ATOMS: atom_id res chain seq x y z
N MET A 1 19.94 -12.87 -0.22
CA MET A 1 20.47 -11.53 0.15
C MET A 1 20.29 -10.47 -0.93
N ARG A 2 20.62 -10.72 -2.21
CA ARG A 2 20.49 -9.71 -3.29
C ARG A 2 19.09 -9.08 -3.37
N GLY A 3 18.01 -9.88 -3.35
CA GLY A 3 16.64 -9.35 -3.37
C GLY A 3 16.31 -8.41 -2.21
N ILE A 4 16.76 -8.73 -0.98
CA ILE A 4 16.57 -7.86 0.19
C ILE A 4 17.27 -6.52 -0.03
N ALA A 5 18.53 -6.54 -0.48
CA ALA A 5 19.28 -5.31 -0.76
C ALA A 5 18.60 -4.45 -1.83
N ILE A 6 18.03 -5.06 -2.87
CA ILE A 6 17.27 -4.34 -3.91
C ILE A 6 16.02 -3.69 -3.31
N LEU A 7 15.22 -4.43 -2.52
CA LEU A 7 14.02 -3.88 -1.88
C LEU A 7 14.35 -2.70 -0.95
N PHE A 8 15.39 -2.84 -0.12
CA PHE A 8 15.84 -1.77 0.78
C PHE A 8 16.44 -0.58 0.02
N PHE A 9 17.15 -0.82 -1.08
CA PHE A 9 17.70 0.23 -1.93
C PHE A 9 16.60 1.11 -2.52
N PHE A 10 15.56 0.50 -3.09
CA PHE A 10 14.42 1.26 -3.63
C PHE A 10 13.59 1.94 -2.53
N LEU A 11 13.44 1.31 -1.36
CA LEU A 11 12.83 1.95 -0.20
C LEU A 11 13.59 3.22 0.21
N LEU A 12 14.91 3.13 0.37
CA LEU A 12 15.76 4.26 0.73
C LEU A 12 15.74 5.35 -0.33
N LEU A 13 15.85 4.99 -1.61
CA LEU A 13 15.72 5.94 -2.71
C LEU A 13 14.38 6.68 -2.68
N GLY A 14 13.27 5.96 -2.48
CA GLY A 14 11.95 6.56 -2.36
C GLY A 14 11.85 7.55 -1.19
N THR A 15 12.40 7.21 -0.03
CA THR A 15 12.44 8.11 1.15
C THR A 15 13.35 9.32 0.94
N ILE A 16 14.48 9.16 0.26
CA ILE A 16 15.37 10.28 -0.07
C ILE A 16 14.65 11.22 -1.05
N LEU A 17 14.00 10.68 -2.07
CA LEU A 17 13.26 11.45 -3.07
C LEU A 17 12.05 12.15 -2.47
N GLU A 18 11.29 11.50 -1.59
CA GLU A 18 10.22 12.15 -0.81
C GLU A 18 10.73 13.41 -0.12
N LYS A 19 11.83 13.28 0.63
CA LYS A 19 12.42 14.40 1.39
C LYS A 19 12.96 15.53 0.52
N LEU A 20 13.51 15.20 -0.66
CA LEU A 20 14.09 16.19 -1.57
C LEU A 20 13.02 16.88 -2.44
N ALA A 21 12.06 16.11 -2.95
CA ALA A 21 11.08 16.59 -3.93
C ALA A 21 9.82 17.18 -3.26
N GLY A 22 9.61 16.96 -1.96
CA GLY A 22 8.47 17.53 -1.22
C GLY A 22 7.11 17.03 -1.73
N VAL A 23 7.09 15.85 -2.34
CA VAL A 23 5.89 15.28 -2.98
C VAL A 23 4.95 14.76 -1.88
N PRO A 24 3.61 14.90 -2.00
CA PRO A 24 2.64 14.42 -1.00
C PRO A 24 2.54 12.88 -0.90
N LEU A 25 3.42 12.14 -1.57
CA LEU A 25 3.45 10.69 -1.60
C LEU A 25 4.44 10.16 -0.56
N PRO A 26 4.05 9.21 0.30
CA PRO A 26 4.99 8.57 1.22
C PRO A 26 6.16 7.92 0.47
N GLY A 27 7.37 7.99 1.04
CA GLY A 27 8.57 7.45 0.40
C GLY A 27 8.51 5.96 0.05
N ASN A 28 7.76 5.13 0.79
CA ASN A 28 7.57 3.72 0.48
C ASN A 28 6.79 3.49 -0.82
N VAL A 29 5.80 4.34 -1.12
CA VAL A 29 5.02 4.30 -2.37
C VAL A 29 5.91 4.72 -3.54
N ILE A 30 6.72 5.77 -3.35
CA ILE A 30 7.68 6.21 -4.37
C ILE A 30 8.69 5.10 -4.66
N GLY A 31 9.24 4.45 -3.62
CA GLY A 31 10.16 3.31 -3.78
C GLY A 31 9.53 2.13 -4.52
N LEU A 32 8.26 1.82 -4.24
CA LEU A 32 7.50 0.79 -4.98
C LEU A 32 7.32 1.15 -6.46
N LEU A 33 6.99 2.41 -6.77
CA LEU A 33 6.86 2.88 -8.15
C LEU A 33 8.19 2.79 -8.91
N LEU A 34 9.30 3.18 -8.26
CA LEU A 34 10.64 3.08 -8.86
C LEU A 34 11.05 1.63 -9.11
N LEU A 35 10.79 0.75 -8.14
CA LEU A 35 11.03 -0.68 -8.32
C LEU A 35 10.18 -1.22 -9.47
N PHE A 36 8.89 -0.88 -9.53
CA PHE A 36 7.99 -1.28 -10.61
C PHE A 36 8.50 -0.83 -11.98
N LEU A 37 8.90 0.44 -12.12
CA LEU A 37 9.50 0.96 -13.35
C LEU A 37 10.79 0.22 -13.70
N SER A 38 11.64 -0.07 -12.71
CA SER A 38 12.88 -0.81 -12.92
C SER A 38 12.65 -2.26 -13.36
N LEU A 39 11.57 -2.91 -12.94
CA LEU A 39 11.16 -4.22 -13.46
C LEU A 39 10.56 -4.09 -14.86
N ALA A 40 9.70 -3.10 -15.10
CA ALA A 40 9.08 -2.86 -16.41
C ALA A 40 10.10 -2.56 -17.50
N LEU A 41 11.16 -1.83 -17.17
CA LEU A 41 12.28 -1.51 -18.06
C LEU A 41 13.32 -2.66 -18.18
N GLY A 42 13.15 -3.74 -17.40
CA GLY A 42 14.06 -4.90 -17.40
C GLY A 42 15.41 -4.67 -16.72
N TRP A 43 15.62 -3.55 -16.02
CA TRP A 43 16.84 -3.27 -15.26
C TRP A 43 16.99 -4.20 -14.05
N VAL A 44 15.87 -4.59 -13.44
CA VAL A 44 15.82 -5.57 -12.36
C VAL A 44 15.04 -6.78 -12.83
N LYS A 45 15.65 -7.97 -12.72
CA LYS A 45 14.97 -9.23 -13.03
C LYS A 45 13.97 -9.59 -11.95
N LEU A 46 12.77 -10.02 -12.33
CA LEU A 46 11.71 -10.40 -11.39
C LEU A 46 12.19 -11.49 -10.42
N GLU A 47 12.91 -12.50 -10.91
CA GLU A 47 13.36 -13.63 -10.09
C GLU A 47 14.33 -13.18 -8.96
N SER A 48 14.98 -12.03 -9.12
CA SER A 48 15.92 -11.48 -8.14
C SER A 48 15.26 -10.97 -6.86
N VAL A 49 13.99 -10.54 -6.95
CA VAL A 49 13.21 -9.98 -5.85
C VAL A 49 12.06 -10.87 -5.44
N GLU A 50 11.48 -11.65 -6.35
CA GLU A 50 10.27 -12.45 -6.15
C GLU A 50 10.36 -13.39 -4.94
N ASN A 51 11.40 -14.23 -4.87
CA ASN A 51 11.57 -15.20 -3.78
C ASN A 51 11.62 -14.52 -2.40
N VAL A 52 12.29 -13.37 -2.32
CA VAL A 52 12.40 -12.60 -1.09
C VAL A 52 11.07 -11.93 -0.76
N SER A 53 10.42 -11.29 -1.74
CA SER A 53 9.12 -10.65 -1.56
C SER A 53 8.05 -11.65 -1.07
N LEU A 54 7.99 -12.84 -1.68
CA LEU A 54 7.09 -13.92 -1.24
C LEU A 54 7.39 -14.38 0.18
N TRP A 55 8.68 -14.47 0.55
CA TRP A 55 9.08 -14.81 1.92
C TRP A 55 8.67 -13.73 2.93
N LEU A 56 8.84 -12.44 2.60
CA LEU A 56 8.37 -11.34 3.46
C LEU A 56 6.84 -11.34 3.59
N LEU A 57 6.11 -11.55 2.49
CA LEU A 57 4.65 -11.65 2.49
C LEU A 57 4.15 -12.84 3.32
N LYS A 58 4.83 -13.99 3.24
CA LYS A 58 4.51 -15.16 4.06
C LYS A 58 4.69 -14.88 5.56
N ASN A 59 5.68 -14.05 5.91
CA ASN A 59 5.98 -13.67 7.29
C ASN A 59 5.42 -12.28 7.65
N MET A 60 4.45 -11.76 6.88
CA MET A 60 3.95 -10.39 7.02
C MET A 60 3.39 -10.09 8.42
N MET A 61 2.79 -11.10 9.07
CA MET A 61 2.28 -10.98 10.45
C MET A 61 3.38 -10.61 11.46
N LEU A 62 4.62 -11.05 11.26
CA LEU A 62 5.75 -10.70 12.13
C LEU A 62 6.05 -9.20 12.08
N PHE A 63 5.90 -8.56 10.91
CA PHE A 63 6.09 -7.12 10.75
C PHE A 63 4.90 -6.29 11.24
N PHE A 64 3.68 -6.85 11.19
CA PHE A 64 2.49 -6.21 11.73
C PHE A 64 2.40 -6.25 13.26
N ALA A 65 2.95 -7.28 13.91
CA ALA A 65 2.87 -7.40 15.36
C ALA A 65 3.45 -6.16 16.10
N PRO A 66 4.66 -5.64 15.78
CA PRO A 66 5.16 -4.39 16.37
C PRO A 66 4.26 -3.18 16.09
N LEU A 67 3.71 -3.07 14.88
CA LEU A 67 2.80 -1.98 14.49
C LEU A 67 1.53 -1.99 15.37
N ILE A 68 0.93 -3.17 15.55
CA ILE A 68 -0.30 -3.35 16.34
C ILE A 68 -0.02 -3.09 17.83
N VAL A 69 1.08 -3.61 18.36
CA VAL A 69 1.47 -3.37 19.76
C VAL A 69 1.73 -1.88 20.00
N GLY A 70 2.36 -1.18 19.05
CA GLY A 70 2.52 0.28 19.11
C GLY A 70 1.18 1.02 19.16
N ALA A 71 0.17 0.54 18.44
CA ALA A 71 -1.17 1.12 18.45
C ALA A 71 -1.91 0.93 19.79
N MET A 72 -1.55 -0.05 20.61
CA MET A 72 -2.17 -0.30 21.92
C MET A 72 -2.00 0.87 22.90
N VAL A 73 -1.04 1.77 22.68
CA VAL A 73 -0.91 3.02 23.46
C VAL A 73 -2.19 3.87 23.35
N PHE A 74 -2.92 3.77 22.23
CA PHE A 74 -4.18 4.49 21.99
C PHE A 74 -5.43 3.67 22.37
N PHE A 75 -5.27 2.52 23.04
CA PHE A 75 -6.39 1.67 23.42
C PHE A 75 -7.50 2.36 24.23
N PRO A 76 -7.20 3.28 25.18
CA PRO A 76 -8.25 4.02 25.88
C PRO A 76 -9.07 4.93 24.95
N LEU A 77 -8.44 5.52 23.92
CA LEU A 77 -9.13 6.31 22.90
C LEU A 77 -10.04 5.44 22.04
N PHE A 78 -9.55 4.26 21.66
CA PHE A 78 -10.36 3.27 20.94
C PHE A 78 -11.58 2.84 21.75
N GLN A 79 -11.45 2.61 23.06
CA GLN A 79 -12.59 2.26 23.91
C GLN A 79 -13.62 3.38 24.03
N LYS A 80 -13.18 4.64 24.11
CA LYS A 80 -14.09 5.77 24.22
C LYS A 80 -14.90 6.00 22.93
N GLU A 81 -14.25 5.89 21.78
CA GLU A 81 -14.82 6.24 20.47
C GLU A 81 -15.14 5.01 19.59
N TRP A 82 -15.23 3.82 20.18
CA TRP A 82 -15.36 2.56 19.44
C TRP A 82 -16.57 2.55 18.50
N SER A 83 -17.69 3.12 18.94
CA SER A 83 -18.93 3.21 18.17
C SER A 83 -18.75 4.11 16.94
N ALA A 84 -18.14 5.29 17.11
CA ALA A 84 -17.85 6.21 16.02
C ALA A 84 -16.89 5.59 15.00
N LEU A 85 -15.87 4.85 15.46
CA LEU A 85 -14.90 4.17 14.60
C LEU A 85 -15.56 3.06 13.76
N VAL A 86 -16.35 2.19 14.38
CA VAL A 86 -17.05 1.10 13.68
C VAL A 86 -18.05 1.67 12.67
N MET A 87 -18.82 2.68 13.07
CA MET A 87 -19.77 3.34 12.17
C MET A 87 -19.04 4.01 11.00
N SER A 88 -17.96 4.75 11.26
CA SER A 88 -17.15 5.37 10.20
C SER A 88 -16.59 4.34 9.22
N LEU A 89 -16.11 3.19 9.72
CA LEU A 89 -15.62 2.10 8.86
C LEU A 89 -16.73 1.55 7.96
N LEU A 90 -17.88 1.21 8.54
CA LEU A 90 -18.99 0.60 7.82
C LEU A 90 -19.57 1.56 6.79
N PHE A 91 -19.94 2.77 7.23
CA PHE A 91 -20.52 3.77 6.35
C PHE A 91 -19.51 4.25 5.31
N GLY A 92 -18.25 4.48 5.68
CA GLY A 92 -17.20 4.86 4.74
C GLY A 92 -17.00 3.81 3.65
N THR A 93 -16.92 2.53 4.03
CA THR A 93 -16.77 1.43 3.07
C THR A 93 -17.99 1.32 2.15
N LEU A 94 -19.21 1.35 2.72
CA LEU A 94 -20.45 1.31 1.94
C LEU A 94 -20.55 2.51 0.98
N SER A 95 -20.20 3.70 1.43
CA SER A 95 -20.21 4.92 0.60
C SER A 95 -19.24 4.80 -0.57
N VAL A 96 -18.01 4.30 -0.34
CA VAL A 96 -17.03 4.10 -1.42
C VAL A 96 -17.54 3.07 -2.44
N VAL A 97 -18.10 1.95 -1.97
CA VAL A 97 -18.66 0.91 -2.85
C VAL A 97 -19.83 1.45 -3.66
N LEU A 98 -20.77 2.16 -3.03
CA LEU A 98 -21.91 2.76 -3.71
C LEU A 98 -21.48 3.81 -4.72
N ALA A 99 -20.57 4.72 -4.34
CA ALA A 99 -20.04 5.72 -5.26
C ALA A 99 -19.38 5.06 -6.46
N THR A 100 -18.51 4.06 -6.25
CA THR A 100 -17.86 3.32 -7.33
C THR A 100 -18.87 2.62 -8.23
N ALA A 101 -19.90 1.97 -7.65
CA ALA A 101 -20.94 1.28 -8.40
C ALA A 101 -21.80 2.25 -9.23
N LEU A 102 -22.16 3.42 -8.67
CA LEU A 102 -22.88 4.46 -9.39
C LEU A 102 -22.02 5.06 -10.49
N THR A 103 -20.77 5.40 -10.22
CA THR A 103 -19.83 5.90 -11.24
C THR A 103 -19.66 4.89 -12.37
N ALA A 104 -19.50 3.60 -12.07
CA ALA A 104 -19.43 2.56 -13.09
C ALA A 104 -20.73 2.41 -13.90
N LYS A 105 -21.89 2.56 -13.25
CA LYS A 105 -23.21 2.53 -13.92
C LYS A 105 -23.46 3.76 -14.81
N PHE A 106 -23.02 4.94 -14.37
CA PHE A 106 -23.18 6.19 -15.09
C PHE A 106 -22.09 6.43 -16.12
N TRP A 107 -20.94 5.75 -16.01
CA TRP A 107 -19.95 5.71 -17.07
C TRP A 107 -20.60 5.01 -18.25
N PRO A 108 -20.94 5.72 -19.34
CA PRO A 108 -21.56 5.09 -20.49
C PRO A 108 -20.56 4.06 -20.99
N GLU A 109 -20.93 2.79 -20.83
CA GLU A 109 -20.25 1.69 -21.47
C GLU A 109 -20.24 2.02 -22.97
N ARG A 110 -19.10 2.50 -23.46
CA ARG A 110 -18.69 2.26 -24.85
C ARG A 110 -18.40 0.76 -24.99
N ARG A 111 -19.39 -0.08 -24.68
CA ARG A 111 -19.33 -1.50 -25.02
C ARG A 111 -19.34 -1.57 -26.53
N LYS A 112 -18.15 -1.87 -27.03
CA LYS A 112 -17.88 -2.43 -28.34
C LYS A 112 -19.03 -3.35 -28.78
N LYS A 113 -19.57 -3.04 -29.95
CA LYS A 113 -19.88 -4.06 -30.96
C LYS A 113 -18.60 -4.87 -31.19
N GLU A 114 -18.54 -6.08 -30.66
CA GLU A 114 -17.85 -7.24 -31.27
C GLU A 114 -18.73 -8.46 -31.01
#